data_AF-A0A7I7Q3U9-F1
#
_entry.id   AF-A0A7I7Q3U9-F1
#
_cell.length_a   1.000
_cell.length_b   1.000
_cell.length_c   1.000
_cell.angle_alpha   90.00
_cell.angle_beta   90.00
_cell.angle_gamma   90.00
#
_symmetry.space_group_name_H-M   'P 1'
#
loop_
_entity.id
_entity.type
_entity.pdbx_description
1 polymer ?
#
loop_
_entity_poly.entity_id
_entity_poly.type
_entity_poly.pdbx_seq_one_letter_code
_entity_poly.pdbx_strand_id
1 'polypeptide(L)' 'MKLSASFRKLEPTTIYHRIGGHEALEVVVEDFYVRVLADDQLSGFFTGTNMNRLKGKQVEFFAAALAARSPTSAPR' A
#
# COMPACT_ATOMS: atom_id res chain seq x y z
N MET A 1 37.99 -21.75 18.87
CA MET A 1 37.10 -21.50 17.70
C MET A 1 35.84 -20.81 18.22
N LYS A 2 35.65 -19.51 17.94
CA LYS A 2 34.54 -18.73 18.49
C LYS A 2 33.35 -18.79 17.52
N LEU A 3 32.27 -19.46 17.91
CA LEU A 3 30.99 -19.38 17.21
C LEU A 3 30.33 -18.05 17.62
N SER A 4 30.56 -16.96 16.89
CA SER A 4 29.71 -15.79 17.00
C SER A 4 28.45 -16.06 16.19
N ALA A 5 27.45 -16.65 16.83
CA ALA A 5 26.10 -16.63 16.29
C ALA A 5 25.70 -15.16 16.13
N SER A 6 25.66 -14.70 14.88
CA SER A 6 25.12 -13.39 14.54
C SER A 6 23.64 -13.44 14.90
N PHE A 7 23.28 -12.92 16.07
CA PHE A 7 21.90 -12.57 16.38
C PHE A 7 21.50 -11.46 15.41
N ARG A 8 21.06 -11.83 14.20
CA ARG A 8 20.20 -10.95 13.43
C ARG A 8 19.00 -10.69 14.32
N LYS A 9 18.86 -9.45 14.79
CA LYS A 9 17.55 -8.95 15.20
C LYS A 9 16.59 -9.26 14.06
N LEU A 10 15.66 -10.18 14.29
CA LEU A 10 14.48 -10.32 13.46
C LEU A 10 13.67 -9.05 13.73
N GLU A 11 13.96 -7.97 13.00
CA GLU A 11 13.06 -6.83 12.96
C GLU A 11 11.68 -7.39 12.58
N PRO A 12 10.61 -7.07 13.33
CA PRO A 12 9.29 -7.61 13.05
C PRO A 12 8.92 -7.23 11.60
N THR A 13 8.70 -8.24 10.77
CA THR A 13 8.33 -8.04 9.37
C THR A 13 7.07 -7.19 9.32
N THR A 14 7.18 -5.99 8.71
CA THR A 14 6.05 -5.05 8.60
C THR A 14 4.88 -5.72 7.89
N ILE A 15 3.66 -5.23 8.12
CA ILE A 15 2.47 -5.75 7.41
C ILE A 15 2.71 -5.65 5.90
N TYR A 16 3.27 -4.53 5.43
CA TYR A 16 3.69 -4.34 4.04
C TYR A 16 4.51 -5.51 3.48
N HIS A 17 5.55 -5.95 4.19
CA HIS A 17 6.36 -7.09 3.74
C HIS A 17 5.60 -8.42 3.85
N ARG A 18 4.78 -8.60 4.89
CA ARG A 18 3.99 -9.84 5.08
C ARG A 18 2.95 -10.06 3.99
N ILE A 19 2.42 -8.98 3.39
CA ILE A 19 1.41 -9.07 2.33
C ILE A 19 1.99 -9.13 0.91
N GLY A 20 3.33 -9.12 0.75
CA GLY A 20 3.99 -9.19 -0.55
C GLY A 20 4.48 -7.84 -1.11
N GLY A 21 4.44 -6.76 -0.33
CA GLY A 21 5.03 -5.47 -0.70
C GLY A 21 4.27 -4.73 -1.80
N HIS A 22 5.02 -4.01 -2.64
CA HIS A 22 4.45 -3.06 -3.60
C HIS A 22 3.58 -3.72 -4.67
N GLU A 23 4.10 -4.78 -5.31
CA GLU A 23 3.40 -5.50 -6.38
C GLU A 23 2.05 -6.06 -5.90
N ALA A 24 2.02 -6.60 -4.67
CA ALA A 24 0.77 -7.07 -4.08
C ALA A 24 -0.22 -5.92 -3.82
N LEU A 25 0.26 -4.73 -3.44
CA LEU A 25 -0.59 -3.56 -3.27
C LEU A 25 -1.13 -3.03 -4.59
N GLU A 26 -0.36 -3.05 -5.68
CA GLU A 26 -0.86 -2.67 -7.01
C GLU A 26 -2.05 -3.53 -7.43
N VAL A 27 -1.93 -4.85 -7.26
CA VAL A 27 -3.01 -5.81 -7.58
C VAL A 27 -4.25 -5.55 -6.70
N VAL A 28 -4.05 -5.36 -5.39
CA VAL A 28 -5.15 -5.11 -4.46
C VAL A 28 -5.84 -3.77 -4.76
N VAL A 29 -5.09 -2.71 -5.05
CA VAL A 29 -5.66 -1.40 -5.38
C VAL A 29 -6.42 -1.44 -6.70
N GLU A 30 -5.92 -2.19 -7.69
CA GLU A 30 -6.63 -2.39 -8.95
C GLU A 30 -7.99 -3.06 -8.72
N ASP A 31 -8.02 -4.20 -8.03
CA ASP A 31 -9.27 -4.93 -7.72
C ASP A 31 -10.21 -4.11 -6.82
N PHE A 32 -9.67 -3.36 -5.87
CA PHE A 32 -10.45 -2.45 -5.01
C PHE A 32 -11.22 -1.43 -5.84
N TYR A 33 -10.58 -0.75 -6.79
CA TYR A 33 -11.27 0.25 -7.60
C TYR A 33 -12.18 -0.36 -8.67
N VAL A 34 -11.92 -1.59 -9.14
CA VAL A 34 -12.92 -2.33 -9.94
C VAL A 34 -14.23 -2.47 -9.15
N ARG A 35 -14.15 -2.85 -7.88
CA ARG A 35 -15.33 -3.00 -7.01
C ARG A 35 -15.99 -1.66 -6.68
N VAL A 36 -15.20 -0.64 -6.33
CA VAL A 36 -15.72 0.70 -5.99
C VAL A 36 -16.43 1.36 -7.17
N LEU A 37 -15.88 1.23 -8.39
CA LEU A 37 -16.50 1.81 -9.58
C LEU A 37 -17.72 1.03 -10.07
N ALA A 38 -17.87 -0.23 -9.67
CA ALA A 38 -19.06 -1.04 -9.94
C ALA A 38 -20.20 -0.79 -8.94
N ASP A 39 -19.96 -0.05 -7.86
CA ASP A 39 -20.95 0.29 -6.85
C ASP A 39 -21.66 1.61 -7.20
N ASP A 40 -22.97 1.56 -7.44
CA ASP A 40 -23.79 2.72 -7.80
C ASP A 40 -23.84 3.80 -6.70
N GLN A 41 -23.61 3.43 -5.45
CA GLN A 41 -23.55 4.40 -4.34
C GLN A 41 -22.21 5.15 -4.28
N LEU A 42 -21.16 4.62 -4.91
CA LEU A 42 -19.79 5.15 -4.83
C LEU A 42 -19.28 5.72 -6.15
N SER A 43 -19.66 5.14 -7.28
CA SER A 43 -19.10 5.46 -8.61
C SER A 43 -19.22 6.95 -8.96
N GLY A 44 -20.33 7.59 -8.56
CA GLY A 44 -20.58 9.02 -8.78
C GLY A 44 -19.49 9.95 -8.24
N PHE A 45 -18.87 9.61 -7.10
CA PHE A 45 -17.80 10.41 -6.49
C PHE A 45 -16.51 10.45 -7.33
N PHE A 46 -16.33 9.49 -8.23
CA PHE A 46 -15.12 9.36 -9.06
C PHE A 46 -15.32 9.89 -10.48
N THR A 47 -16.47 10.46 -10.80
CA THR A 47 -16.75 11.06 -12.11
C THR A 47 -15.71 12.15 -12.45
N GLY A 48 -15.05 12.03 -13.61
CA GLY A 48 -14.02 12.97 -14.05
C GLY A 48 -12.66 12.82 -13.34
N THR A 49 -12.50 11.84 -12.45
CA THR A 49 -11.24 11.57 -11.77
C THR A 49 -10.27 10.82 -12.68
N ASN A 50 -8.99 11.23 -12.69
CA ASN A 50 -7.94 10.43 -13.31
C ASN A 50 -7.63 9.21 -12.44
N MET A 51 -8.29 8.09 -12.74
CA MET A 51 -8.20 6.87 -11.93
C MET A 51 -6.79 6.27 -11.88
N ASN A 52 -6.01 6.37 -12.96
CA ASN A 52 -4.62 5.87 -12.98
C ASN A 52 -3.76 6.64 -11.97
N ARG A 53 -3.90 7.98 -11.93
CA ARG A 53 -3.21 8.82 -10.95
C ARG A 53 -3.67 8.52 -9.53
N LEU A 54 -4.97 8.36 -9.31
CA LEU A 54 -5.54 8.06 -7.99
C LEU A 54 -5.05 6.71 -7.46
N LYS A 55 -5.12 5.65 -8.27
CA LYS A 55 -4.62 4.31 -7.94
C LYS A 55 -3.16 4.33 -7.50
N GLY A 56 -2.29 5.00 -8.26
CA GLY A 56 -0.88 5.17 -7.87
C GLY A 56 -0.72 5.85 -6.51
N LYS A 57 -1.49 6.91 -6.22
CA LYS A 57 -1.47 7.55 -4.90
C LYS A 57 -2.03 6.67 -3.78
N GLN A 58 -3.02 5.84 -4.06
CA GLN A 58 -3.56 4.89 -3.09
C GLN A 58 -2.53 3.80 -2.75
N VAL A 59 -1.76 3.32 -3.73
CA VAL A 59 -0.65 2.37 -3.51
C VAL A 59 0.44 3.01 -2.64
N GLU A 60 0.88 4.24 -2.95
CA GLU A 60 1.87 4.97 -2.14
C GLU A 60 1.39 5.13 -0.69
N PHE A 61 0.12 5.52 -0.51
CA PHE A 61 -0.49 5.71 0.80
C PHE A 61 -0.54 4.41 1.60
N PHE A 62 -1.01 3.30 1.00
CA PHE A 62 -1.04 2.00 1.67
C PHE A 62 0.35 1.47 1.97
N ALA A 63 1.31 1.63 1.06
CA ALA A 63 2.69 1.21 1.29
C ALA A 63 3.29 1.91 2.51
N ALA A 64 3.08 3.22 2.64
CA ALA A 64 3.57 3.97 3.79
C ALA A 64 2.85 3.58 5.08
N ALA A 65 1.51 3.54 5.07
CA ALA A 65 0.70 3.17 6.22
C ALA A 65 1.04 1.76 6.76
N LEU A 66 1.21 0.78 5.88
CA LEU A 66 1.49 -0.62 6.25
C LEU A 66 2.96 -0.89 6.56
N ALA A 67 3.86 0.00 6.14
CA ALA A 67 5.27 -0.04 6.53
C ALA A 67 5.54 0.73 7.83
N ALA A 68 4.51 1.22 8.52
CA ALA A 68 4.62 2.07 9.72
C ALA A 68 5.50 3.33 9.49
N ARG A 69 5.56 3.82 8.24
CA ARG A 69 6.14 5.12 7.91
C ARG A 69 4.99 6.13 7.81
N SER A 70 5.20 7.35 8.28
CA SER A 70 4.18 8.40 8.17
C SER A 70 3.72 8.52 6.71
N PRO A 71 2.43 8.33 6.40
CA PRO A 71 1.92 8.22 5.04
C PRO A 71 1.85 9.54 4.28
N THR A 72 2.23 10.64 4.92
CA THR A 72 2.13 12.00 4.38
C THR A 72 3.48 12.71 4.42
N SER A 73 4.21 12.63 3.32
CA SER A 73 5.15 13.68 2.89
C SER A 73 4.50 14.50 1.77
N ALA A 74 3.29 15.01 1.97
CA ALA A 74 2.72 16.01 1.09
C ALA A 74 3.08 17.40 1.65
N PRO A 75 3.78 18.28 0.90
CA PRO A 75 3.90 19.67 1.32
C PRO A 75 2.50 20.29 1.34
N ARG A 76 2.24 21.03 2.42
CA ARG A 76 0.99 21.74 2.68
C ARG A 76 0.75 22.83 1.63
#